data_AF-A0A1Z4I855-F1
#
_entry.id   AF-A0A1Z4I855-F1
#
_cell.length_a   1.000
_cell.length_b   1.000
_cell.length_c   1.000
_cell.angle_alpha   90.00
_cell.angle_beta   90.00
_cell.angle_gamma   90.00
#
_symmetry.space_group_name_H-M   'P 1'
#
loop_
_entity.id
_entity.type
_entity.pdbx_description
1 polymer ?
#
loop_
_entity_poly.entity_id
_entity_poly.type
_entity_poly.pdbx_seq_one_letter_code
_entity_poly.pdbx_strand_id
1 'polypeptide(L)' 'MQSQMGALKAITATAHKQVRIFYRLWTSGDRYTDPGIDVYEQQYRERTLKNLKKKAQAFGLELTPISHATECVS' A
#
# COMPACT_ATOMS: atom_id res chain seq x y z
N MET A 1 -20.69 22.97 -8.84
CA MET A 1 -20.79 22.04 -9.98
C MET A 1 -19.48 22.04 -10.74
N GLN A 2 -19.07 20.88 -11.30
CA GLN A 2 -17.98 20.65 -12.26
C GLN A 2 -16.54 20.44 -11.71
N SER A 3 -16.21 19.18 -11.40
CA SER A 3 -14.82 18.65 -11.44
C SER A 3 -14.69 17.43 -12.36
N GLN A 4 -15.63 17.23 -13.30
CA GLN A 4 -15.65 16.07 -14.21
C GLN A 4 -14.45 16.01 -15.16
N MET A 5 -13.89 17.16 -15.55
CA MET A 5 -12.74 17.20 -16.45
C MET A 5 -11.47 16.58 -15.84
N GLY A 6 -11.28 16.71 -14.52
CA GLY A 6 -10.19 16.05 -13.80
C GLY A 6 -10.41 14.54 -13.68
N ALA A 7 -11.65 14.13 -13.42
CA ALA A 7 -12.03 12.73 -13.28
C ALA A 7 -11.81 11.93 -14.57
N LEU A 8 -12.27 12.43 -15.72
CA LEU A 8 -12.09 11.74 -17.01
C LEU A 8 -10.60 11.59 -17.37
N LYS A 9 -9.80 12.64 -17.17
CA LYS A 9 -8.34 12.58 -17.38
C LYS A 9 -7.67 11.56 -16.46
N ALA A 10 -8.10 11.45 -15.20
CA ALA A 10 -7.58 10.47 -14.26
C ALA A 10 -7.92 9.02 -14.67
N ILE A 11 -9.13 8.77 -15.17
CA ILE A 11 -9.55 7.46 -15.67
C ILE A 11 -8.67 7.05 -16.85
N THR A 12 -8.52 7.92 -17.86
CA THR A 12 -7.69 7.63 -19.04
C THR A 12 -6.23 7.39 -18.66
N ALA A 13 -5.67 8.19 -17.75
CA ALA A 13 -4.30 8.00 -17.27
C ALA A 13 -4.13 6.66 -16.53
N THR A 14 -5.12 6.25 -15.74
CA THR A 14 -5.11 4.97 -15.01
C THR A 14 -5.18 3.79 -15.98
N ALA A 15 -6.08 3.83 -16.95
CA ALA A 15 -6.19 2.80 -18.00
C ALA A 15 -4.89 2.71 -18.81
N HIS A 16 -4.32 3.84 -19.25
CA HIS A 16 -3.06 3.87 -19.96
C HIS A 16 -1.91 3.28 -19.12
N LYS A 17 -1.87 3.56 -17.80
CA LYS A 17 -0.89 2.95 -16.89
C LYS A 17 -1.04 1.43 -16.83
N GLN A 18 -2.26 0.91 -16.72
CA GLN A 18 -2.51 -0.53 -16.74
C GLN A 18 -2.06 -1.18 -18.06
N VAL A 19 -2.52 -0.64 -19.19
CA VAL A 19 -2.14 -1.14 -20.53
C VAL A 19 -0.62 -1.14 -20.71
N ARG A 20 0.09 -0.10 -20.25
CA ARG A 20 1.56 -0.05 -20.34
C ARG A 20 2.25 -1.14 -19.51
N ILE A 21 1.72 -1.45 -18.32
CA ILE A 21 2.25 -2.54 -17.49
C ILE A 21 2.09 -3.88 -18.20
N PHE A 22 0.88 -4.18 -18.70
CA PHE A 22 0.61 -5.42 -19.42
C PHE A 22 1.40 -5.53 -20.73
N TYR A 23 1.44 -4.48 -21.54
CA TYR A 23 2.21 -4.44 -22.77
C TYR A 23 3.69 -4.72 -22.52
N ARG A 24 4.26 -4.10 -21.49
CA ARG A 24 5.67 -4.31 -21.12
C ARG A 24 5.91 -5.72 -20.60
N LEU A 25 4.97 -6.29 -19.85
CA LEU A 25 5.07 -7.67 -19.37
C LEU A 25 5.06 -8.66 -20.54
N TRP A 26 4.17 -8.47 -21.52
CA TRP A 26 4.09 -9.33 -22.70
C TRP A 26 5.28 -9.15 -23.66
N THR A 27 5.78 -7.93 -23.84
CA THR A 27 6.86 -7.65 -24.80
C THR A 27 8.25 -7.95 -24.26
N SER A 28 8.48 -7.79 -22.95
CA SER A 28 9.82 -8.01 -22.37
C SER A 28 10.17 -9.50 -22.22
N GLY A 29 9.17 -10.40 -22.27
CA GLY A 29 9.40 -11.85 -22.13
C GLY A 29 9.85 -12.30 -20.74
N ASP A 30 9.92 -11.39 -19.78
CA ASP A 30 10.28 -11.68 -18.39
C ASP A 30 9.20 -12.55 -17.73
N ARG A 31 9.64 -13.64 -17.08
CA ARG A 31 8.72 -14.48 -16.32
C ARG A 31 8.29 -13.71 -15.07
N TYR A 32 7.00 -13.39 -14.99
CA TYR A 32 6.40 -12.90 -13.76
C TYR A 32 6.47 -14.00 -12.70
N THR A 33 7.26 -13.77 -11.65
CA THR A 33 7.26 -14.63 -10.46
C THR A 33 6.40 -13.95 -9.42
N ASP A 34 5.29 -14.58 -9.04
CA ASP A 34 4.43 -14.03 -8.01
C ASP A 34 5.16 -14.05 -6.66
N PRO A 35 5.37 -12.89 -6.01
CA PRO A 35 6.05 -12.83 -4.72
C PRO A 35 5.25 -13.51 -3.59
N GLY A 36 4.01 -13.92 -3.84
CA GLY A 36 3.14 -14.56 -2.86
C GLY A 36 2.46 -13.57 -1.92
N ILE A 37 1.50 -14.10 -1.17
CA ILE A 37 0.64 -13.30 -0.28
C ILE A 37 1.40 -12.76 0.94
N ASP A 38 2.32 -13.55 1.52
CA ASP A 38 3.08 -13.18 2.71
C ASP A 38 3.90 -11.88 2.51
N VAL A 39 4.54 -11.76 1.35
CA VAL A 39 5.33 -10.56 1.01
C VAL A 39 4.44 -9.32 0.94
N TYR A 40 3.24 -9.47 0.39
CA TYR A 40 2.27 -8.39 0.32
C TYR A 40 1.74 -7.99 1.70
N GLU A 41 1.39 -8.97 2.53
CA GLU A 41 0.91 -8.73 3.90
C GLU A 41 1.96 -8.03 4.76
N GLN A 42 3.22 -8.46 4.67
CA GLN A 42 4.32 -7.84 5.40
C GLN A 42 4.50 -6.37 4.99
N GLN A 43 4.52 -6.07 3.69
CA GLN A 43 4.59 -4.68 3.21
C GLN A 43 3.38 -3.86 3.62
N TYR A 44 2.18 -4.45 3.62
CA TYR A 44 0.97 -3.78 4.06
C TYR A 44 1.05 -3.41 5.55
N ARG A 45 1.53 -4.34 6.39
CA ARG A 45 1.75 -4.11 7.81
C ARG A 45 2.76 -2.99 8.05
N GLU A 46 3.90 -3.01 7.36
CA GLU A 46 4.92 -1.96 7.45
C GLU A 46 4.38 -0.58 7.05
N ARG A 47 3.64 -0.49 5.94
CA ARG A 47 3.00 0.77 5.51
C ARG A 47 2.03 1.28 6.55
N THR A 48 1.25 0.38 7.14
CA THR A 48 0.27 0.72 8.18
C THR A 48 0.97 1.25 9.43
N LEU A 49 2.00 0.57 9.93
CA LEU A 49 2.80 1.02 11.07
C LEU A 49 3.48 2.37 10.81
N LYS A 50 4.05 2.57 9.61
CA LYS A 50 4.67 3.84 9.23
C LYS A 50 3.65 4.99 9.22
N ASN A 51 2.44 4.73 8.71
CA ASN A 51 1.36 5.72 8.71
C ASN A 51 0.89 6.03 10.14
N LEU A 52 0.77 5.03 11.00
CA LEU A 52 0.43 5.21 12.42
C LEU A 52 1.50 6.03 13.15
N LYS A 53 2.78 5.73 12.97
CA LYS A 53 3.88 6.51 13.56
C LYS A 53 3.85 7.97 13.11
N LYS A 54 3.64 8.22 11.82
CA LYS A 54 3.49 9.60 11.29
C LYS A 54 2.29 10.33 11.92
N LYS A 55 1.16 9.65 12.08
CA LYS A 55 -0.02 10.22 12.74
C LYS A 55 0.25 10.55 14.22
N ALA A 56 0.91 9.65 14.95
CA ALA A 56 1.29 9.91 16.34
C ALA A 56 2.19 11.15 16.46
N GLN A 57 3.22 11.24 15.62
CA GLN A 57 4.13 12.40 15.58
C GLN A 57 3.40 13.72 15.30
N ALA A 58 2.37 13.71 14.44
CA ALA A 58 1.56 14.90 14.18
C ALA A 58 0.80 15.40 15.42
N PHE A 59 0.54 14.54 16.39
CA PHE A 59 -0.07 14.88 17.68
C PHE A 59 0.94 15.08 18.81
N GLY A 60 2.24 15.06 18.52
CA GLY A 60 3.28 15.10 19.56
C GLY A 60 3.37 13.82 20.41
N LEU A 61 2.82 12.71 19.90
CA LEU A 61 2.82 11.41 20.54
C LEU A 61 3.86 10.48 19.90
N GLU A 62 4.36 9.53 20.68
CA GLU A 62 5.22 8.46 20.19
C GLU A 62 4.46 7.13 20.17
N LEU A 63 4.55 6.41 19.04
CA LEU A 63 3.98 5.07 18.91
C LEU A 63 4.94 4.05 19.55
N THR A 64 4.58 3.53 20.72
CA THR A 64 5.32 2.47 21.41
C THR A 64 4.63 1.11 21.22
N PRO A 65 5.38 0.02 20.98
CA PRO A 65 4.82 -1.32 20.94
C PRO A 65 4.34 -1.71 22.35
N ILE A 66 3.17 -2.34 22.43
CA ILE A 66 2.67 -2.89 23.68
C ILE A 66 3.44 -4.20 23.94
N SER A 67 4.29 -4.20 24.97
CA SER A 67 4.95 -5.40 25.47
C SER A 67 3.89 -6.30 26.12
N HIS A 68 3.45 -7.37 25.45
CA HIS A 68 2.54 -8.33 26.06
C HIS A 68 3.31 -9.16 27.10
N ALA A 69 3.22 -8.78 28.37
CA ALA A 69 3.50 -9.65 29.50
C ALA A 69 2.39 -9.47 30.52
N THR A 70 1.21 -10.03 30.27
CA THR A 70 0.24 -10.50 31.29
C THR A 70 -0.87 -11.27 30.57
N GLU A 71 -0.65 -12.56 30.33
CA GLU A 71 -1.73 -13.55 30.52
C GLU A 71 -1.47 -14.18 31.89
N CYS A 72 -1.84 -13.46 32.95
CA CYS A 72 -2.12 -14.08 34.24
C CYS A 72 -3.63 -14.31 34.28
N VAL A 73 -4.07 -15.51 33.91
CA VAL A 73 -5.41 -15.98 34.23
C VAL A 73 -5.23 -17.11 35.26
N SER A 74 -5.81 -16.88 36.43
CA SER A 74 -5.85 -17.77 37.60
C SER A 74 -6.49 -19.12 37.31
#